data_AF-A0A251RCT0-F1
#
_entry.id   AF-A0A251RCT0-F1
#
_cell.length_a   1.000
_cell.length_b   1.000
_cell.length_c   1.000
_cell.angle_alpha   90.00
_cell.angle_beta   90.00
_cell.angle_gamma   90.00
#
_symmetry.space_group_name_H-M   'P 1'
#
loop_
_entity.id
_entity.type
_entity.pdbx_description
1 polymer ?
#
loop_
_entity_poly.entity_id
_entity_poly.type
_entity_poly.pdbx_seq_one_letter_code
_entity_poly.pdbx_strand_id
1 'polypeptide(L)'
;MFASFRNASQHPNKQQKQEREWLSVSFRPENFIPGVVIGFILGLLLDLSQPGKGQSKKNSISIGKVQQRSLVTSNGDEELKMVLVVRRDLKMTTGKIASQCAHAATGVYAELMQSHRSLLRQWEQYGQPKIVVTCKNQQEM
;
A
#
# COMPACT_ATOMS: atom_id res chain seq x y z
N MET A 1 -6.76 -13.44 80.83
CA MET A 1 -7.71 -14.09 79.89
C MET A 1 -7.59 -13.41 78.54
N PHE A 2 -7.84 -14.16 77.47
CA PHE A 2 -7.87 -13.79 76.04
C PHE A 2 -6.47 -13.73 75.37
N ALA A 3 -5.93 -14.82 74.83
CA ALA A 3 -6.34 -15.71 73.73
C ALA A 3 -5.62 -15.33 72.41
N SER A 4 -4.71 -16.23 72.05
CA SER A 4 -3.93 -16.29 70.82
C SER A 4 -4.83 -16.49 69.60
N PHE A 5 -4.62 -15.71 68.54
CA PHE A 5 -5.02 -16.10 67.18
C PHE A 5 -3.89 -15.78 66.19
N ARG A 6 -3.11 -16.82 65.90
CA ARG A 6 -2.44 -16.97 64.60
C ARG A 6 -3.53 -17.20 63.56
N ASN A 7 -3.51 -16.46 62.46
CA ASN A 7 -4.18 -16.92 61.26
C ASN A 7 -3.28 -16.63 60.05
N ALA A 8 -2.62 -17.69 59.58
CA ALA A 8 -1.92 -17.72 58.31
C ALA A 8 -2.83 -18.49 57.35
N SER A 9 -3.46 -17.79 56.40
CA SER A 9 -4.14 -18.42 55.28
C SER A 9 -3.65 -17.76 53.98
N GLN A 10 -2.56 -18.32 53.45
CA GLN A 10 -2.15 -18.12 52.08
C GLN A 10 -3.16 -18.79 51.16
N HIS A 11 -3.82 -18.01 50.30
CA HIS A 11 -4.41 -18.55 49.07
C HIS A 11 -4.51 -17.42 48.03
N PRO A 12 -3.53 -17.33 47.12
CA PRO A 12 -3.89 -16.97 45.74
C PRO A 12 -2.95 -17.68 44.76
N ASN A 13 -3.27 -18.89 44.24
CA ASN A 13 -2.48 -19.42 43.11
C ASN A 13 -3.05 -20.60 42.28
N LYS A 14 -4.36 -20.84 42.25
CA LYS A 14 -4.92 -21.88 41.35
C LYS A 14 -5.54 -21.31 40.06
N GLN A 15 -6.22 -20.17 40.13
CA GLN A 15 -6.89 -19.58 38.95
C GLN A 15 -5.91 -18.99 37.91
N GLN A 16 -4.87 -18.27 38.33
CA GLN A 16 -3.89 -17.70 37.40
C GLN A 16 -3.03 -18.73 36.66
N LYS A 17 -2.78 -19.90 37.27
CA LYS A 17 -2.02 -20.99 36.63
C LYS A 17 -2.84 -21.64 35.50
N GLN A 18 -4.14 -21.83 35.73
CA GLN A 18 -5.05 -22.41 34.75
C GLN A 18 -5.29 -21.51 33.53
N GLU A 19 -5.37 -20.18 33.71
CA GLU A 19 -5.47 -19.23 32.59
C GLU A 19 -4.18 -19.18 31.75
N ARG A 20 -3.00 -19.19 32.37
CA ARG A 20 -1.73 -19.22 31.62
C ARG A 20 -1.53 -20.53 30.86
N GLU A 21 -1.96 -21.65 31.45
CA GLU A 21 -1.97 -22.95 30.78
C GLU A 21 -2.95 -22.95 29.60
N TRP A 22 -4.18 -22.43 29.75
CA TRP A 22 -5.14 -22.28 28.64
C TRP A 22 -4.59 -21.38 27.51
N LEU A 23 -4.03 -20.21 27.83
CA LEU A 23 -3.46 -19.31 26.84
C LEU A 23 -2.27 -19.96 26.11
N SER A 24 -1.42 -20.69 26.82
CA SER A 24 -0.26 -21.37 26.22
C SER A 24 -0.63 -22.56 25.32
N VAL A 25 -1.74 -23.24 25.58
CA VAL A 25 -2.28 -24.31 24.71
C VAL A 25 -2.92 -23.71 23.45
N SER A 26 -3.43 -22.48 23.53
CA SER A 26 -4.03 -21.74 22.41
C SER A 26 -3.01 -21.25 21.37
N PHE A 27 -1.75 -21.00 21.76
CA PHE A 27 -0.69 -20.54 20.85
C PHE A 27 0.15 -21.66 20.21
N ARG A 28 -0.34 -22.90 20.18
CA ARG A 28 0.28 -23.94 19.35
C ARG A 28 0.02 -23.62 17.88
N PRO A 29 1.04 -23.66 17.00
CA PRO A 29 0.88 -23.35 15.57
C PRO A 29 -0.16 -24.27 14.90
N GLU A 30 -0.34 -25.47 15.44
CA GLU A 30 -1.37 -26.44 15.05
C GLU A 30 -2.81 -25.89 15.18
N ASN A 31 -3.07 -25.06 16.20
CA ASN A 31 -4.40 -24.48 16.49
C ASN A 31 -4.60 -23.12 15.81
N PHE A 32 -3.54 -22.52 15.27
CA PHE A 32 -3.57 -21.22 14.62
C PHE A 32 -4.04 -21.31 13.15
N ILE A 33 -3.66 -22.38 12.45
CA ILE A 33 -3.99 -22.59 11.03
C ILE A 33 -5.52 -22.59 10.79
N PRO A 34 -6.35 -23.30 11.59
CA PRO A 34 -7.80 -23.22 11.44
C PRO A 34 -8.34 -21.79 11.62
N GLY A 35 -7.81 -21.04 12.59
CA GLY A 35 -8.23 -19.65 12.85
C GLY A 35 -7.89 -18.70 11.71
N VAL A 36 -6.71 -18.82 11.11
CA VAL A 36 -6.31 -18.02 9.95
C VAL A 36 -7.16 -18.34 8.72
N VAL A 37 -7.42 -19.62 8.44
CA VAL A 37 -8.26 -20.03 7.30
C VAL A 37 -9.69 -19.55 7.48
N ILE A 38 -10.27 -19.71 8.68
CA ILE A 38 -11.61 -19.22 8.99
C ILE A 38 -11.67 -17.69 8.87
N GLY A 39 -10.67 -16.97 9.39
CA GLY A 39 -10.57 -15.52 9.28
C GLY A 39 -10.43 -15.04 7.84
N PHE A 40 -9.66 -15.75 7.01
CA PHE A 40 -9.49 -15.43 5.59
C PHE A 40 -10.78 -15.68 4.80
N ILE A 41 -11.47 -16.80 5.03
CA ILE A 41 -12.74 -17.10 4.36
C ILE A 41 -13.84 -16.13 4.81
N LEU A 42 -13.97 -15.84 6.11
CA LEU A 42 -14.93 -14.86 6.61
C LEU A 42 -14.60 -13.44 6.10
N GLY A 43 -13.32 -13.08 6.04
CA GLY A 43 -12.86 -11.82 5.48
C GLY A 43 -13.24 -11.69 4.00
N LEU A 44 -12.95 -12.69 3.18
CA LEU A 44 -13.35 -12.72 1.77
C LEU A 44 -14.86 -12.73 1.59
N LEU A 45 -15.62 -13.44 2.42
CA LEU A 45 -17.08 -13.51 2.34
C LEU A 45 -17.76 -12.18 2.71
N LEU A 46 -17.22 -11.46 3.70
CA LEU A 46 -17.67 -10.11 4.04
C LEU A 46 -17.27 -9.08 2.98
N ASP A 47 -16.09 -9.22 2.38
CA ASP A 47 -15.61 -8.35 1.29
C ASP A 47 -16.46 -8.51 0.01
N LEU A 48 -16.91 -9.75 -0.28
CA LEU A 48 -17.82 -10.04 -1.38
C LEU A 48 -19.28 -9.59 -1.14
N SER A 49 -19.64 -9.25 0.09
CA SER A 49 -21.00 -8.84 0.48
C SER A 49 -21.20 -7.32 0.48
N GLN A 50 -20.30 -6.53 -0.11
CA GLN A 50 -20.60 -5.12 -0.39
C GLN A 50 -21.34 -4.98 -1.74
N PRO A 51 -22.68 -4.75 -1.74
CA PRO A 51 -23.39 -4.34 -2.93
C PRO A 51 -22.90 -2.95 -3.35
N GLY A 52 -22.45 -2.86 -4.61
CA GLY A 52 -22.08 -1.60 -5.23
C GLY A 52 -23.21 -0.58 -5.13
N LYS A 53 -22.94 0.51 -4.41
CA LYS A 53 -23.64 1.78 -4.59
C LYS A 53 -22.80 2.67 -5.50
N GLY A 54 -23.31 2.81 -6.73
CA GLY A 54 -23.68 4.12 -7.25
C GLY A 54 -22.55 5.04 -7.72
N GLN A 55 -22.28 4.94 -9.02
CA GLN A 55 -21.98 6.00 -9.98
C GLN A 55 -21.59 7.41 -9.50
N SER A 56 -20.47 7.87 -10.09
CA SER A 56 -20.28 9.19 -10.68
C SER A 56 -20.15 10.40 -9.75
N LYS A 57 -18.90 10.69 -9.37
CA LYS A 57 -18.29 11.96 -9.80
C LYS A 57 -17.04 11.66 -10.61
N LYS A 58 -17.24 11.56 -11.92
CA LYS A 58 -16.18 11.88 -12.89
C LYS A 58 -15.80 13.33 -12.65
N ASN A 59 -14.80 13.58 -11.81
CA ASN A 59 -13.92 14.68 -12.10
C ASN A 59 -13.08 14.19 -13.27
N SER A 60 -13.60 14.37 -14.48
CA SER A 60 -12.73 14.63 -15.61
C SER A 60 -11.92 15.85 -15.21
N ILE A 61 -10.80 15.63 -14.53
CA ILE A 61 -9.60 16.36 -14.92
C ILE A 61 -9.53 16.03 -16.40
N SER A 62 -9.99 16.96 -17.22
CA SER A 62 -9.49 17.07 -18.56
C SER A 62 -7.99 17.09 -18.37
N ILE A 63 -7.39 15.89 -18.45
CA ILE A 63 -6.02 15.69 -18.88
C ILE A 63 -6.04 16.46 -20.18
N GLY A 64 -5.65 17.74 -20.06
CA GLY A 64 -5.56 18.64 -21.18
C GLY A 64 -4.76 17.85 -22.16
N LYS A 65 -5.36 17.57 -23.33
CA LYS A 65 -4.74 16.83 -24.42
C LYS A 65 -3.27 17.19 -24.39
N VAL A 66 -2.44 16.27 -23.90
CA VAL A 66 -1.00 16.47 -23.90
C VAL A 66 -0.72 16.58 -25.37
N GLN A 67 -0.50 17.83 -25.78
CA GLN A 67 -0.26 18.22 -27.15
C GLN A 67 0.79 17.23 -27.64
N GLN A 68 0.40 16.34 -28.55
CA GLN A 68 1.32 15.41 -29.18
C GLN A 68 2.36 16.26 -29.90
N ARG A 69 3.44 16.58 -29.20
CA ARG A 69 4.66 17.04 -29.82
C ARG A 69 5.21 15.80 -30.50
N SER A 70 4.97 15.79 -31.81
CA SER A 70 5.69 15.08 -32.86
C SER A 70 6.66 14.03 -32.35
N LEU A 71 6.30 12.77 -32.62
CA LEU A 71 7.18 11.61 -32.62
C LEU A 71 8.60 12.04 -32.98
N VAL A 72 9.48 11.90 -32.00
CA VAL A 72 10.92 12.12 -32.11
C VAL A 72 11.41 11.36 -33.33
N THR A 73 12.10 12.07 -34.23
CA THR A 73 12.78 11.49 -35.37
C THR A 73 13.71 10.39 -34.87
N SER A 74 13.50 9.19 -35.39
CA SER A 74 14.19 7.94 -35.05
C SER A 74 15.71 8.04 -35.29
N ASN A 75 16.44 8.48 -34.28
CA ASN A 75 17.81 8.02 -34.04
C ASN A 75 17.72 6.94 -32.96
N GLY A 76 18.08 5.69 -33.29
CA GLY A 76 17.84 4.50 -32.47
C GLY A 76 18.59 4.44 -31.13
N ASP A 77 19.36 5.48 -30.79
CA ASP A 77 20.32 5.48 -29.68
C ASP A 77 19.99 6.52 -28.60
N GLU A 78 18.80 7.13 -28.61
CA GLU A 78 18.44 8.08 -27.57
C GLU A 78 18.09 7.37 -26.24
N GLU A 79 18.78 7.76 -25.17
CA GLU A 79 18.53 7.31 -23.81
C GLU A 79 17.16 7.82 -23.31
N LEU A 80 16.24 6.89 -23.06
CA LEU A 80 14.91 7.22 -22.53
C LEU A 80 14.90 7.25 -21.01
N LYS A 81 14.18 8.22 -20.42
CA LYS A 81 13.99 8.33 -18.97
C LYS A 81 12.57 8.80 -18.60
N MET A 82 12.08 8.32 -17.46
CA MET A 82 10.81 8.77 -16.88
C MET A 82 11.10 9.89 -15.87
N VAL A 83 10.44 11.03 -16.03
CA VAL A 83 10.57 12.15 -15.10
C VAL A 83 9.27 12.32 -14.32
N LEU A 84 9.36 12.33 -13.00
CA LEU A 84 8.24 12.48 -12.07
C LEU A 84 8.35 13.84 -11.38
N VAL A 85 7.37 14.72 -11.61
CA VAL A 85 7.37 16.07 -11.05
C VAL A 85 6.52 16.12 -9.78
N VAL A 86 7.13 16.53 -8.67
CA VAL A 86 6.47 16.61 -7.36
C VAL A 86 6.25 18.05 -6.95
N ARG A 87 5.00 18.37 -6.60
CA ARG A 87 4.61 19.67 -6.06
C ARG A 87 5.09 19.86 -4.61
N ARG A 88 5.84 20.94 -4.35
CA ARG A 88 6.32 21.29 -2.99
C ARG A 88 5.29 22.03 -2.14
N ASP A 89 4.38 22.79 -2.75
CA ASP A 89 3.33 23.54 -2.04
C ASP A 89 2.38 22.66 -1.23
N LEU A 90 2.24 21.39 -1.60
CA LEU A 90 1.40 20.41 -0.89
C LEU A 90 1.99 19.90 0.43
N LYS A 91 3.26 20.23 0.76
CA LYS A 91 3.95 19.84 2.00
C LYS A 91 3.79 18.35 2.34
N MET A 92 3.88 17.48 1.33
CA MET A 92 3.76 16.04 1.50
C MET A 92 4.95 15.47 2.29
N THR A 93 4.68 14.49 3.15
CA THR A 93 5.75 13.70 3.80
C THR A 93 6.48 12.85 2.77
N THR A 94 7.72 12.45 3.07
CA THR A 94 8.55 11.62 2.18
C THR A 94 7.84 10.33 1.74
N GLY A 95 7.14 9.66 2.65
CA GLY A 95 6.35 8.47 2.32
C GLY A 95 5.20 8.74 1.35
N LYS A 96 4.51 9.88 1.49
CA LYS A 96 3.45 10.29 0.54
C LYS A 96 4.04 10.61 -0.83
N ILE A 97 5.18 11.31 -0.88
CA ILE A 97 5.88 11.59 -2.14
C ILE A 97 6.24 10.28 -2.83
N ALA A 98 6.85 9.33 -2.11
CA ALA A 98 7.24 8.04 -2.66
C ALA A 98 6.03 7.25 -3.22
N SER A 99 4.93 7.19 -2.45
CA SER A 99 3.68 6.55 -2.90
C SER A 99 3.12 7.21 -4.17
N GLN A 100 3.05 8.54 -4.24
CA GLN A 100 2.54 9.24 -5.42
C GLN A 100 3.43 9.03 -6.65
N CYS A 101 4.75 9.09 -6.48
CA CYS A 101 5.69 8.77 -7.54
C CYS A 101 5.52 7.33 -8.05
N ALA A 102 5.32 6.37 -7.15
CA ALA A 102 5.03 4.98 -7.52
C ALA A 102 3.72 4.86 -8.31
N HIS A 103 2.64 5.49 -7.84
CA HIS A 103 1.35 5.51 -8.55
C HIS A 103 1.50 6.09 -9.96
N ALA A 104 2.13 7.26 -10.09
CA ALA A 104 2.35 7.90 -11.38
C ALA A 104 3.18 7.02 -12.33
N ALA A 105 4.27 6.41 -11.84
CA ALA A 105 5.10 5.52 -12.64
C ALA A 105 4.33 4.29 -13.14
N THR A 106 3.52 3.66 -12.28
CA THR A 106 2.67 2.52 -12.69
C THR A 106 1.58 2.92 -13.69
N GLY A 107 1.02 4.13 -13.55
CA GLY A 107 0.05 4.67 -14.50
C GLY A 107 0.66 4.86 -15.89
N VAL A 108 1.82 5.52 -15.97
CA VAL A 108 2.55 5.71 -17.23
C VAL A 108 2.92 4.36 -17.86
N TYR A 109 3.39 3.41 -17.05
CA TYR A 109 3.70 2.07 -17.54
C TYR A 109 2.48 1.39 -18.16
N ALA A 110 1.34 1.40 -17.46
CA ALA A 110 0.10 0.78 -17.95
C ALA A 110 -0.40 1.43 -19.25
N GLU A 111 -0.29 2.75 -19.36
CA GLU A 111 -0.66 3.51 -20.56
C GLU A 111 0.25 3.19 -21.75
N LEU A 112 1.58 3.23 -21.56
CA LEU A 112 2.54 2.92 -22.62
C LEU A 112 2.49 1.44 -23.03
N MET A 113 2.16 0.55 -22.10
CA MET A 113 1.93 -0.86 -22.41
C MET A 113 0.74 -1.04 -23.36
N GLN A 114 -0.23 -0.13 -23.41
CA GLN A 114 -1.35 -0.22 -24.35
C GLN A 114 -1.10 0.57 -25.65
N SER A 115 -0.36 1.68 -25.57
CA SER A 115 -0.24 2.65 -26.66
C SER A 115 1.12 2.66 -27.38
N HIS A 116 2.24 2.43 -26.67
CA HIS A 116 3.60 2.65 -27.19
C HIS A 116 4.59 1.59 -26.66
N ARG A 117 4.32 0.30 -26.94
CA ARG A 117 5.12 -0.85 -26.44
C ARG A 117 6.60 -0.81 -26.82
N SER A 118 6.94 -0.33 -28.02
CA SER A 118 8.34 -0.24 -28.47
C SER A 118 9.14 0.75 -27.63
N LEU A 119 8.57 1.94 -27.40
CA LEU A 119 9.16 2.98 -26.56
C LEU A 119 9.33 2.49 -25.11
N LEU A 120 8.32 1.81 -24.57
CA LEU A 120 8.39 1.21 -23.24
C LEU A 120 9.55 0.19 -23.15
N ARG A 121 9.66 -0.71 -24.14
CA ARG A 121 10.71 -1.73 -24.17
C ARG A 121 12.12 -1.12 -24.27
N GLN A 122 12.29 -0.05 -25.04
CA GLN A 122 13.56 0.66 -25.12
C GLN A 122 13.93 1.26 -23.76
N TRP A 123 12.99 1.93 -23.08
CA TRP A 123 13.22 2.44 -21.72
C TRP A 123 13.56 1.32 -20.72
N GLU A 124 12.93 0.14 -20.85
CA GLU A 124 13.27 -1.04 -20.06
C GLU A 124 14.69 -1.54 -20.30
N GLN A 125 15.13 -1.57 -21.55
CA GLN A 125 16.49 -1.97 -21.93
C GLN A 125 17.56 -1.03 -21.35
N TYR A 126 17.23 0.26 -21.16
CA TYR A 126 18.08 1.22 -20.47
C TYR A 126 18.02 1.16 -18.94
N GLY A 127 17.39 0.13 -18.35
CA GLY A 127 17.31 -0.04 -16.89
C GLY A 127 16.20 0.75 -16.22
N GLN A 128 15.21 1.20 -16.99
CA GLN A 128 14.01 1.89 -16.50
C GLN A 128 14.30 3.15 -15.64
N PRO A 129 15.18 4.08 -16.07
CA PRO A 129 15.59 5.21 -15.24
C PRO A 129 14.40 6.12 -14.89
N LYS A 130 14.34 6.52 -13.62
CA LYS A 130 13.29 7.39 -13.05
C LYS A 130 13.95 8.54 -12.30
N ILE A 131 13.62 9.76 -12.68
CA ILE A 131 14.15 10.99 -12.06
C ILE A 131 13.00 11.72 -11.41
N VAL A 132 13.10 11.97 -10.11
CA VAL A 132 12.12 12.77 -9.38
C VAL A 132 12.62 14.20 -9.29
N VAL A 133 11.84 15.15 -9.80
CA VAL A 133 12.12 16.58 -9.72
C VAL A 133 10.99 17.29 -8.97
N THR A 134 11.19 18.55 -8.60
CA THR A 134 10.20 19.31 -7.83
C THR A 134 9.78 20.59 -8.53
N CYS A 135 8.50 20.91 -8.47
CA CYS A 135 7.95 22.22 -8.87
C CYS A 135 7.35 22.95 -7.66
N LYS A 136 7.21 24.27 -7.74
CA LYS A 136 6.72 25.09 -6.62
C LYS A 136 5.22 24.92 -6.40
N ASN A 137 4.42 24.87 -7.46
CA ASN A 137 2.96 24.89 -7.40
C ASN A 137 2.33 24.22 -8.64
N GLN A 138 1.00 24.25 -8.72
CA GLN A 138 0.25 23.68 -9.83
C GLN A 138 0.50 24.36 -11.18
N GLN A 139 0.84 25.65 -11.18
CA GLN A 139 1.08 26.41 -12.42
C GLN A 139 2.40 26.03 -13.08
N GLU A 140 3.37 25.55 -12.32
CA GLU A 140 4.66 25.01 -12.81
C GLU A 140 4.58 23.52 -13.22
N MET A 141 3.43 22.86 -13.05
CA MET A 141 3.18 21.46 -13.41
C MET A 141 2.48 21.35 -14.76
#